data_AF-A0A6I4VXJ9-F1
#
_entry.id   AF-A0A6I4VXJ9-F1
#
_cell.length_a   1.000
_cell.length_b   1.000
_cell.length_c   1.000
_cell.angle_alpha   90.00
_cell.angle_beta   90.00
_cell.angle_gamma   90.00
#
_symmetry.space_group_name_H-M   'P 1'
#
loop_
_entity.id
_entity.type
_entity.pdbx_description
1 polymer ?
#
loop_
_entity_poly.entity_id
_entity_poly.type
_entity_poly.pdbx_seq_one_letter_code
_entity_poly.pdbx_strand_id
1 'polypeptide(L)'
;MSSLADRFGLYFAWLVSIVAMGGSLYFSEVMGLVPCVLCWYQRILMYPLVIILGIATYRQDKKVSIYALPMSIIGLAISLYHIIIQQFPNLATAATCKAGVPCTVDSLHLFGFITIPMLACVAFLLITITLFFTRKAS
;
A
#
# COMPACT_ATOMS: atom_id res chain seq x y z
N MET A 1 -25.36 -3.50 -16.62
CA MET A 1 -24.96 -2.60 -15.52
C MET A 1 -23.65 -2.98 -14.82
N SER A 2 -23.15 -4.22 -14.91
CA SER A 2 -21.88 -4.63 -14.28
C SER A 2 -20.63 -3.99 -14.90
N SER A 3 -20.54 -3.85 -16.23
CA SER A 3 -19.29 -3.39 -16.86
C SER A 3 -18.93 -1.91 -16.65
N LEU A 4 -19.87 -1.05 -16.26
CA LEU A 4 -19.57 0.35 -15.91
C LEU A 4 -19.02 0.45 -14.49
N ALA A 5 -19.64 -0.27 -13.54
CA ALA A 5 -19.17 -0.34 -12.16
C ALA A 5 -17.78 -0.96 -12.05
N ASP A 6 -17.50 -1.99 -12.85
CA ASP A 6 -16.17 -2.62 -12.91
C ASP A 6 -15.11 -1.69 -13.48
N ARG A 7 -15.49 -0.90 -14.50
CA ARG A 7 -14.66 0.17 -15.07
C ARG A 7 -14.28 1.18 -13.99
N PHE A 8 -15.27 1.75 -13.32
CA PHE A 8 -15.04 2.73 -12.26
C PHE A 8 -14.24 2.15 -11.10
N GLY A 9 -14.45 0.88 -10.75
CA GLY A 9 -13.66 0.17 -9.75
C GLY A 9 -12.17 0.09 -10.11
N LEU A 10 -11.83 -0.38 -11.31
CA LEU A 10 -10.42 -0.45 -11.74
C LEU A 10 -9.75 0.93 -11.79
N TYR A 11 -10.46 1.95 -12.29
CA TYR A 11 -9.97 3.33 -12.28
C TYR A 11 -9.74 3.86 -10.86
N PHE A 12 -10.65 3.58 -9.93
CA PHE A 12 -10.52 3.99 -8.54
C PHE A 12 -9.34 3.30 -7.85
N ALA A 13 -9.18 1.99 -8.04
CA ALA A 13 -8.05 1.24 -7.50
C ALA A 13 -6.71 1.76 -8.05
N TRP A 14 -6.66 2.09 -9.34
CA TRP A 14 -5.47 2.68 -9.96
C TRP A 14 -5.15 4.07 -9.39
N LEU A 15 -6.15 4.93 -9.24
CA LEU A 15 -5.97 6.26 -8.67
C LEU A 15 -5.46 6.20 -7.22
N VAL A 16 -6.02 5.33 -6.39
CA VAL A 16 -5.54 5.07 -5.02
C VAL A 16 -4.08 4.60 -5.04
N SER A 17 -3.71 3.71 -5.97
CA SER A 17 -2.35 3.20 -6.08
C SER A 17 -1.34 4.29 -6.44
N ILE A 18 -1.69 5.23 -7.34
CA ILE A 18 -0.85 6.37 -7.71
C ILE A 18 -0.68 7.32 -6.53
N VAL A 19 -1.77 7.67 -5.85
CA VAL A 19 -1.71 8.61 -4.73
C VAL A 19 -0.83 8.05 -3.61
N ALA A 20 -0.95 6.76 -3.30
CA ALA A 20 -0.15 6.15 -2.26
C ALA A 20 1.32 5.92 -2.67
N MET A 21 1.61 5.59 -3.94
CA MET A 21 2.98 5.59 -4.46
C MET A 21 3.60 6.99 -4.39
N GLY A 22 2.88 8.00 -4.87
CA GLY A 22 3.30 9.40 -4.89
C GLY A 22 3.52 9.95 -3.49
N GLY A 23 2.63 9.64 -2.54
CA GLY A 23 2.81 9.98 -1.12
C GLY A 23 4.09 9.36 -0.55
N SER A 24 4.34 8.07 -0.83
CA SER A 24 5.56 7.40 -0.37
C SER A 24 6.84 8.04 -0.92
N LEU A 25 6.85 8.44 -2.19
CA LEU A 25 7.97 9.13 -2.83
C LEU A 25 8.16 10.56 -2.29
N TYR A 26 7.07 11.30 -2.10
CA TYR A 26 7.10 12.66 -1.57
C TYR A 26 7.75 12.72 -0.18
N PHE A 27 7.42 11.77 0.70
CA PHE A 27 8.07 11.69 2.02
C PHE A 27 9.57 11.36 1.95
N SER A 28 10.01 10.61 0.93
CA SER A 28 11.43 10.28 0.74
C SER A 28 12.24 11.44 0.20
N GLU A 29 11.76 12.08 -0.88
CA GLU A 29 12.53 13.06 -1.64
C GLU A 29 12.38 14.48 -1.08
N VAL A 30 11.19 14.86 -0.62
CA VAL A 30 10.91 16.24 -0.20
C VAL A 30 11.17 16.43 1.29
N MET A 31 10.78 15.45 2.12
CA MET A 31 10.99 15.51 3.57
C MET A 31 12.31 14.85 4.02
N GLY A 32 13.06 14.24 3.09
CA GLY A 32 14.39 13.67 3.37
C GLY A 32 14.37 12.50 4.36
N LEU A 33 13.24 11.82 4.53
CA LEU A 33 13.12 10.73 5.49
C LEU A 33 13.61 9.43 4.88
N VAL A 34 14.61 8.85 5.53
CA VAL A 34 15.15 7.55 5.14
C VAL A 34 14.09 6.48 5.47
N PRO A 35 13.59 5.73 4.46
CA PRO A 35 12.57 4.73 4.68
C PRO A 35 13.13 3.54 5.47
N CYS A 36 12.33 3.02 6.38
CA CYS A 36 12.63 1.81 7.12
C CYS A 36 12.63 0.56 6.21
N VAL A 37 13.26 -0.54 6.64
CA VAL A 37 13.31 -1.79 5.85
C VAL A 37 11.89 -2.32 5.56
N LEU A 38 10.97 -2.28 6.54
CA LEU A 38 9.57 -2.67 6.34
C LEU A 38 8.83 -1.75 5.35
N CYS A 39 9.10 -0.45 5.41
CA CYS A 39 8.56 0.56 4.51
C CYS A 39 9.02 0.29 3.07
N TRP A 40 10.27 -0.16 2.91
CA TRP A 40 10.83 -0.55 1.63
C TRP A 40 10.14 -1.81 1.07
N TYR A 41 9.85 -2.81 1.91
CA TYR A 41 9.03 -3.96 1.50
C TYR A 41 7.63 -3.55 1.03
N GLN A 42 6.99 -2.58 1.69
CA GLN A 42 5.70 -2.04 1.22
C GLN A 42 5.83 -1.39 -0.17
N ARG A 43 6.91 -0.64 -0.43
CA ARG A 43 7.19 -0.02 -1.75
C ARG A 43 7.38 -1.07 -2.85
N ILE A 44 8.13 -2.15 -2.60
CA ILE A 44 8.34 -3.23 -3.59
C ILE A 44 7.02 -3.85 -4.02
N LEU A 45 6.07 -4.01 -3.09
CA LEU A 45 4.77 -4.58 -3.42
C LEU A 45 3.85 -3.57 -4.11
N MET A 46 3.98 -2.29 -3.77
CA MET A 46 3.11 -1.24 -4.26
C MET A 46 3.43 -0.79 -5.70
N TYR A 47 4.70 -0.62 -6.04
CA TYR A 47 5.10 -0.06 -7.35
C TYR A 47 4.67 -0.94 -8.54
N PRO A 48 4.86 -2.28 -8.52
CA PRO A 48 4.36 -3.13 -9.60
C PRO A 48 2.84 -3.09 -9.70
N LEU A 49 2.15 -2.90 -8.56
CA LEU A 49 0.69 -2.88 -8.49
C LEU A 49 0.10 -1.68 -9.23
N VAL A 50 0.76 -0.51 -9.18
CA VAL A 50 0.40 0.68 -9.97
C VAL A 50 0.45 0.38 -11.47
N ILE A 51 1.51 -0.29 -11.91
CA ILE A 51 1.71 -0.65 -13.33
C ILE A 51 0.67 -1.67 -13.78
N ILE A 52 0.46 -2.74 -12.99
CA ILE A 52 -0.49 -3.80 -13.29
C ILE A 52 -1.93 -3.25 -13.36
N LEU A 53 -2.34 -2.44 -12.38
CA LEU A 53 -3.66 -1.82 -12.38
C LEU A 53 -3.81 -0.79 -13.50
N GLY A 54 -2.74 -0.06 -13.85
CA GLY A 54 -2.76 0.87 -14.99
C GLY A 54 -3.00 0.17 -16.33
N ILE A 55 -2.29 -0.94 -16.58
CA ILE A 55 -2.49 -1.77 -17.77
C ILE A 55 -3.90 -2.38 -17.78
N ALA A 56 -4.37 -2.87 -16.63
CA ALA A 56 -5.72 -3.44 -16.51
C ALA A 56 -6.81 -2.40 -16.78
N THR A 57 -6.62 -1.17 -16.33
CA THR A 57 -7.54 -0.06 -16.56
C THR A 57 -7.58 0.32 -18.05
N TYR A 58 -6.44 0.31 -18.73
CA TYR A 58 -6.37 0.58 -20.17
C TYR A 58 -6.97 -0.55 -21.01
N ARG A 59 -6.62 -1.81 -20.71
CA ARG A 59 -7.10 -2.99 -21.45
C ARG A 59 -8.49 -3.47 -21.06
N GLN A 60 -9.04 -2.96 -19.96
CA GLN A 60 -10.34 -3.40 -19.41
C GLN A 60 -10.36 -4.90 -19.04
N ASP A 61 -9.18 -5.45 -18.73
CA ASP A 61 -8.97 -6.88 -18.46
C ASP A 61 -9.25 -7.21 -16.99
N LYS A 62 -10.44 -7.77 -16.70
CA LYS A 62 -10.84 -8.18 -15.34
C LYS A 62 -10.02 -9.34 -14.77
N LYS A 63 -9.30 -10.08 -15.63
CA LYS A 63 -8.43 -11.19 -15.20
C LYS A 63 -7.23 -10.73 -14.37
N VAL A 64 -6.86 -9.45 -14.42
CA VAL A 64 -5.79 -8.89 -13.57
C VAL A 64 -6.07 -9.09 -12.08
N SER A 65 -7.34 -9.17 -11.69
CA SER A 65 -7.76 -9.44 -10.31
C SER A 65 -7.03 -10.63 -9.71
N ILE A 66 -6.74 -11.70 -10.48
CA ILE A 66 -6.08 -12.91 -9.97
C ILE A 66 -4.64 -12.65 -9.52
N TYR A 67 -3.94 -11.74 -10.19
CA TYR A 67 -2.54 -11.42 -9.90
C TYR A 67 -2.41 -10.30 -8.87
N ALA A 68 -3.30 -9.30 -8.93
CA ALA A 68 -3.23 -8.14 -8.06
C ALA A 68 -3.72 -8.42 -6.63
N LEU A 69 -4.69 -9.33 -6.43
CA LEU A 69 -5.24 -9.69 -5.12
C LEU A 69 -4.21 -10.30 -4.15
N PRO A 70 -3.42 -11.34 -4.52
CA PRO A 70 -2.42 -11.88 -3.59
C PRO A 70 -1.36 -10.84 -3.24
N MET A 71 -0.98 -10.00 -4.20
CA MET A 71 0.01 -8.95 -4.00
C MET A 71 -0.50 -7.86 -3.05
N SER A 72 -1.77 -7.46 -3.16
CA SER A 72 -2.39 -6.48 -2.25
C SER A 72 -2.61 -7.05 -0.84
N ILE A 73 -2.95 -8.34 -0.71
CA ILE A 73 -3.07 -9.03 0.59
C ILE A 73 -1.73 -9.07 1.32
N ILE A 74 -0.64 -9.40 0.64
CA ILE A 74 0.70 -9.41 1.26
C ILE A 74 1.07 -8.00 1.71
N GLY A 75 0.82 -6.98 0.89
CA GLY A 75 1.04 -5.58 1.25
C GLY A 75 0.23 -5.14 2.47
N LEU A 76 -1.03 -5.60 2.57
CA LEU A 76 -1.89 -5.38 3.72
C LEU A 76 -1.34 -6.04 4.99
N ALA A 77 -0.91 -7.30 4.91
CA ALA A 77 -0.33 -8.03 6.04
C ALA A 77 0.95 -7.36 6.57
N ILE A 78 1.85 -6.92 5.69
CA ILE A 78 3.07 -6.19 6.07
C ILE A 78 2.72 -4.84 6.69
N SER A 79 1.69 -4.14 6.20
CA SER A 79 1.23 -2.87 6.76
C SER A 79 0.64 -3.03 8.15
N LEU A 80 -0.18 -4.05 8.37
CA LEU A 80 -0.71 -4.41 9.69
C LEU A 80 0.42 -4.75 10.67
N TYR A 81 1.40 -5.54 10.24
CA TYR A 81 2.58 -5.86 11.05
C TYR A 81 3.36 -4.60 11.45
N HIS A 82 3.49 -3.64 10.53
CA HIS A 82 4.17 -2.37 10.80
C HIS A 82 3.42 -1.52 11.84
N ILE A 83 2.08 -1.45 11.77
CA ILE A 83 1.25 -0.77 12.77
C ILE A 83 1.44 -1.39 14.17
N ILE A 84 1.47 -2.72 14.26
CA ILE A 84 1.66 -3.43 15.53
C ILE A 84 3.03 -3.09 16.14
N ILE A 85 4.08 -3.05 15.33
CA ILE A 85 5.44 -2.70 15.81
C ILE A 85 5.49 -1.25 16.29
N GLN A 86 4.82 -0.31 15.60
CA GLN A 86 4.77 1.09 16.03
C GLN A 86 4.07 1.23 17.39
N GLN A 87 2.97 0.50 17.61
CA GLN A 87 2.19 0.58 18.84
C GLN A 87 2.83 -0.16 20.02
N PHE A 88 3.65 -1.18 19.75
CA PHE A 88 4.35 -1.97 20.78
C PHE A 88 5.88 -1.90 20.60
N PRO A 89 6.52 -0.79 21.02
CA PRO A 89 7.96 -0.60 20.89
C PRO A 89 8.79 -1.64 21.66
N ASN A 90 8.22 -2.30 22.69
CA ASN A 90 8.86 -3.38 23.44
C ASN A 90 9.09 -4.67 22.62
N LEU A 91 8.32 -4.89 21.55
CA LEU A 91 8.50 -6.01 20.61
C LEU A 91 9.58 -5.70 19.56
N ALA A 92 9.85 -4.40 19.33
CA ALA A 92 10.78 -3.93 18.30
C ALA A 92 12.25 -4.12 18.69
N THR A 93 12.57 -4.24 19.98
CA THR A 93 13.93 -4.52 20.46
C THR A 93 14.45 -5.90 20.00
N ALA A 94 13.54 -6.86 19.78
CA ALA A 94 13.87 -8.18 19.21
C ALA A 94 13.94 -8.17 17.67
N ALA A 95 13.14 -7.32 17.01
CA ALA A 95 13.14 -7.12 15.57
C ALA A 95 14.13 -5.99 15.19
N THR A 96 15.42 -6.26 15.34
CA THR A 96 16.51 -5.36 14.94
C THR A 96 16.34 -4.89 13.49
N CYS A 97 15.89 -3.64 13.32
CA CYS A 97 15.95 -2.94 12.03
C CYS A 97 17.42 -2.62 11.71
N LYS A 98 18.13 -3.59 11.15
CA LYS A 98 19.51 -3.44 10.64
C LYS A 98 19.51 -2.59 9.36
N ALA A 99 19.43 -1.27 9.52
CA ALA A 99 19.80 -0.27 8.51
C ALA A 99 19.93 1.13 9.15
N GLY A 100 20.61 1.26 10.30
CA GLY A 100 20.98 2.57 10.89
C GLY A 100 19.85 3.47 11.42
N VAL A 101 18.58 3.23 11.03
CA VAL A 101 17.40 4.03 11.42
C VAL A 101 16.37 3.09 12.06
N PRO A 102 15.95 3.34 13.32
CA PRO A 102 14.96 2.48 13.97
C PRO A 102 13.60 2.58 13.27
N CYS A 103 12.92 1.45 13.07
CA CYS A 103 11.53 1.42 12.57
C CYS A 103 10.51 1.94 13.61
N THR A 104 10.98 2.33 14.79
CA THR A 104 10.20 2.84 15.93
C THR A 104 10.24 4.36 16.04
N VAL A 105 11.07 5.06 15.26
CA VAL A 105 11.13 6.52 15.33
C VAL A 105 10.06 7.12 14.44
N ASP A 106 8.97 7.59 15.06
CA ASP A 106 7.96 8.40 14.39
C ASP A 106 8.53 9.79 14.08
N SER A 107 9.29 9.92 13.00
CA SER A 107 9.79 11.22 12.53
C SER A 107 8.79 12.01 11.69
N LEU A 108 7.59 11.46 11.42
CA LEU A 108 6.47 12.16 10.80
C LEU A 108 5.15 11.90 11.51
N HIS A 109 4.81 12.80 12.42
CA HIS A 109 3.43 13.08 12.76
C HIS A 109 2.84 14.05 11.73
N LEU A 110 2.51 13.58 10.52
CA LEU A 110 1.62 14.37 9.67
C LEU A 110 0.25 14.37 10.39
N PHE A 111 -0.14 15.52 10.94
CA PHE A 111 -1.36 15.70 11.76
C PHE A 111 -1.41 15.02 13.15
N GLY A 112 -0.29 14.57 13.73
CA GLY A 112 -0.30 14.03 15.11
C GLY A 112 -0.95 12.65 15.30
N PHE A 113 -1.70 12.14 14.32
CA PHE A 113 -2.48 10.90 14.43
C PHE A 113 -2.37 9.95 13.21
N ILE A 114 -1.92 10.44 12.04
CA ILE A 114 -1.84 9.65 10.80
C ILE A 114 -0.39 9.24 10.55
N THR A 115 -0.09 7.96 10.72
CA THR A 115 1.22 7.38 10.38
C THR A 115 1.23 6.89 8.93
N ILE A 116 2.41 6.90 8.30
CA ILE A 116 2.65 6.36 6.95
C ILE A 116 2.08 4.94 6.77
N PRO A 117 2.29 3.97 7.70
CA PRO A 117 1.74 2.63 7.54
C PRO A 117 0.22 2.56 7.63
N MET A 118 -0.46 3.46 8.37
CA MET A 118 -1.92 3.51 8.35
C MET A 118 -2.44 3.91 6.97
N LEU A 119 -1.82 4.90 6.32
CA LEU A 119 -2.18 5.31 4.96
C LEU A 119 -1.94 4.18 3.94
N ALA A 120 -0.81 3.48 4.04
CA ALA A 120 -0.51 2.32 3.21
C ALA A 120 -1.53 1.19 3.43
N CYS A 121 -1.90 0.91 4.69
CA CYS A 121 -2.89 -0.10 5.02
C CYS A 121 -4.25 0.22 4.41
N VAL A 122 -4.71 1.47 4.52
CA VAL A 122 -5.98 1.91 3.91
C VAL A 122 -5.92 1.79 2.39
N ALA A 123 -4.80 2.15 1.76
CA ALA A 123 -4.63 2.02 0.32
C ALA A 123 -4.70 0.54 -0.14
N PHE A 124 -3.95 -0.36 0.52
CA PHE A 124 -4.00 -1.80 0.20
C PHE A 124 -5.38 -2.41 0.48
N LEU A 125 -6.07 -1.98 1.55
CA LEU A 125 -7.42 -2.41 1.88
C LEU A 125 -8.41 -1.99 0.78
N LEU A 126 -8.39 -0.72 0.39
CA LEU A 126 -9.26 -0.20 -0.67
C LEU A 126 -9.02 -0.94 -1.98
N ILE A 127 -7.77 -1.11 -2.40
CA ILE A 127 -7.42 -1.85 -3.61
C ILE A 127 -7.93 -3.31 -3.53
N THR A 128 -7.75 -3.97 -2.38
CA THR A 128 -8.21 -5.35 -2.19
C THR A 128 -9.73 -5.47 -2.27
N ILE A 129 -10.46 -4.55 -1.63
CA ILE A 129 -11.93 -4.51 -1.66
C ILE A 129 -12.41 -4.30 -3.09
N THR A 130 -11.85 -3.31 -3.79
CA THR A 130 -12.24 -3.00 -5.17
C THR A 130 -11.98 -4.18 -6.11
N LEU A 131 -10.81 -4.82 -6.01
CA LEU A 131 -10.48 -6.02 -6.79
C LEU A 131 -11.40 -7.20 -6.47
N PHE A 132 -11.79 -7.38 -5.21
CA PHE A 132 -12.70 -8.44 -4.79
C PHE A 132 -14.10 -8.26 -5.40
N PHE A 133 -14.62 -7.02 -5.41
CA PHE A 133 -15.89 -6.71 -6.06
C PHE A 133 -15.82 -6.88 -7.58
N THR A 134 -14.75 -6.42 -8.24
CA THR A 134 -14.55 -6.60 -9.68
C THR A 134 -14.45 -8.08 -10.09
N ARG A 135 -13.85 -8.94 -9.24
CA ARG A 135 -13.79 -10.40 -9.46
C ARG A 135 -15.16 -11.08 -9.35
N LYS A 136 -16.05 -10.61 -8.47
CA LYS A 136 -17.39 -11.21 -8.32
C LYS A 136 -18.33 -10.84 -9.48
N ALA A 137 -18.06 -9.72 -10.14
CA ALA A 137 -18.84 -9.21 -11.27
C ALA A 137 -18.39 -9.76 -12.64
N SER A 138 -17.30 -10.53 -12.69
CA SER A 138 -16.76 -11.20 -13.87
C SER A 138 -17.19 -12.65 -14.00
#